data_AF-A0A381MYF9-F1
#
_entry.id   AF-A0A381MYF9-F1
#
_cell.length_a   1.000
_cell.length_b   1.000
_cell.length_c   1.000
_cell.angle_alpha   90.00
_cell.angle_beta   90.00
_cell.angle_gamma   90.00
#
_symmetry.space_group_name_H-M   'P 1'
#
loop_
_entity.id
_entity.type
_entity.pdbx_description
1 polymer ?
#
loop_
_entity_poly.entity_id
_entity_poly.type
_entity_poly.pdbx_seq_one_letter_code
_entity_poly.pdbx_strand_id
1 'polypeptide(L)'
;MLTDAEVMTALTGDAYFPGGMSGFEVKANEFLVFEEGPSVDMTLQWATYRDASDQCSLSRIWGGIHPPADDIPGRLIGISIGQDAFNLANQYFDGLVD
;
A
#
# COMPACT_ATOMS: atom_id res chain seq x y z
N MET A 1 1.92 -1.04 -6.71
CA MET A 1 1.04 -0.03 -7.34
C MET A 1 0.43 0.84 -6.25
N LEU A 2 0.36 2.16 -6.45
CA LEU A 2 0.01 3.16 -5.41
C LEU A 2 -1.48 3.50 -5.29
N THR A 3 -2.37 2.83 -6.03
CA THR A 3 -3.80 3.15 -6.12
C THR A 3 -4.46 3.35 -4.75
N ASP A 4 -4.36 2.36 -3.87
CA ASP A 4 -4.99 2.42 -2.54
C ASP A 4 -4.36 3.50 -1.66
N ALA A 5 -3.06 3.79 -1.82
CA ALA A 5 -2.41 4.83 -1.04
C ALA A 5 -2.97 6.23 -1.38
N GLU A 6 -3.23 6.50 -2.66
CA GLU A 6 -3.87 7.75 -3.08
C GLU A 6 -5.32 7.83 -2.61
N VAL A 7 -6.08 6.73 -2.73
CA VAL A 7 -7.47 6.68 -2.28
C VAL A 7 -7.56 6.91 -0.77
N MET A 8 -6.72 6.25 0.03
CA MET A 8 -6.71 6.42 1.48
C MET A 8 -6.28 7.83 1.89
N THR A 9 -5.31 8.41 1.19
CA THR A 9 -4.89 9.79 1.42
C THR A 9 -6.04 10.76 1.16
N ALA A 10 -6.74 10.60 0.04
CA ALA A 10 -7.87 11.45 -0.32
C ALA A 10 -9.06 11.27 0.64
N LEU A 11 -9.33 10.02 1.05
CA LEU A 11 -10.44 9.68 1.95
C LEU A 11 -10.23 10.21 3.38
N THR A 12 -9.00 10.12 3.89
CA THR A 12 -8.69 10.57 5.26
C THR A 12 -8.28 12.03 5.35
N GLY A 13 -7.93 12.64 4.22
CA GLY A 13 -7.43 14.02 4.14
C GLY A 13 -5.98 14.16 4.60
N ASP A 14 -5.28 13.06 4.88
CA ASP A 14 -3.88 13.04 5.34
C ASP A 14 -3.13 11.86 4.69
N ALA A 15 -1.85 12.03 4.40
CA ALA A 15 -1.00 10.96 3.86
C ALA A 15 -0.56 9.96 4.94
N TYR A 16 -0.62 10.35 6.21
CA TYR A 16 -0.23 9.51 7.34
C TYR A 16 -1.37 8.60 7.81
N PHE A 17 -1.01 7.43 8.34
CA PHE A 17 -1.98 6.61 9.06
C PHE A 17 -2.55 7.38 10.27
N PRO A 18 -3.81 7.13 10.67
CA PRO A 18 -4.37 7.74 11.87
C PRO A 18 -3.50 7.44 13.09
N GLY A 19 -3.10 8.48 13.83
CA GLY A 19 -2.14 8.35 14.93
C GLY A 19 -0.66 8.39 14.51
N GLY A 20 -0.37 8.60 13.23
CA GLY A 20 0.96 8.90 12.67
C GLY A 20 1.79 7.68 12.24
N MET A 21 1.43 6.47 12.67
CA MET A 21 2.17 5.25 12.36
C MET A 21 1.25 4.02 12.45
N SER A 22 1.27 3.17 11.43
CA SER A 22 0.72 1.81 11.48
C SER A 22 1.80 0.81 11.89
N GLY A 23 1.41 -0.26 12.57
CA GLY A 23 2.30 -1.31 13.03
C GLY A 23 1.72 -2.70 12.79
N PHE A 24 2.58 -3.66 12.49
CA PHE A 24 2.24 -5.08 12.35
C PHE A 24 3.27 -5.95 13.08
N GLU A 25 2.83 -6.71 14.08
CA GLU A 25 3.70 -7.59 14.86
C GLU A 25 3.97 -8.90 14.13
N VAL A 26 5.23 -9.31 14.15
CA VAL A 26 5.75 -10.52 13.52
C VAL A 26 6.47 -11.34 14.59
N LYS A 27 6.02 -12.57 14.82
CA LYS A 27 6.63 -13.50 15.77
C LYS A 27 7.73 -14.33 15.12
N ALA A 28 8.78 -14.59 15.90
CA ALA A 28 9.90 -15.38 15.43
C ALA A 28 9.43 -16.74 14.90
N ASN A 29 9.89 -17.11 13.71
CA ASN A 29 9.60 -18.39 13.04
C ASN A 29 8.11 -18.73 12.82
N GLU A 30 7.20 -17.77 12.97
CA GLU A 30 5.74 -18.01 12.86
C GLU A 30 5.07 -17.25 11.70
N PHE A 31 5.82 -16.45 10.94
CA PHE A 31 5.24 -15.55 9.94
C PHE A 31 5.38 -16.02 8.50
N LEU A 32 6.55 -16.54 8.12
CA LEU A 32 6.79 -16.98 6.75
C LEU A 32 6.21 -18.38 6.51
N VAL A 33 5.59 -18.59 5.34
CA VAL A 33 4.86 -19.83 5.02
C VAL A 33 5.77 -20.89 4.38
N PHE A 34 6.84 -20.48 3.71
CA PHE A 34 7.68 -21.37 2.89
C PHE A 34 9.11 -21.55 3.44
N GLU A 35 9.51 -20.76 4.42
CA GLU A 35 10.81 -20.80 5.06
C GLU A 35 10.70 -20.42 6.55
N GLU A 36 11.68 -20.81 7.35
CA GLU A 36 11.76 -20.41 8.75
C GLU A 36 12.20 -18.95 8.86
N GLY A 37 11.37 -18.12 9.49
CA GLY A 37 11.74 -16.76 9.84
C GLY A 37 10.56 -15.85 10.18
N PRO A 38 10.85 -14.63 10.67
CA PRO A 38 12.18 -14.11 11.05
C PRO A 38 12.75 -14.81 12.29
N SER A 39 14.07 -14.78 12.51
CA SER A 39 14.69 -15.46 13.67
C SER A 39 14.47 -14.76 15.02
N VAL A 40 13.80 -13.62 15.01
CA VAL A 40 13.49 -12.79 16.19
C VAL A 40 12.11 -12.17 16.01
N ASP A 41 11.45 -11.87 17.13
CA ASP A 41 10.25 -11.03 17.12
C ASP A 41 10.60 -9.64 16.56
N MET A 42 9.72 -9.10 15.73
CA MET A 42 9.85 -7.73 15.22
C MET A 42 8.50 -7.09 14.93
N THR A 43 8.50 -5.78 14.71
CA THR A 43 7.33 -5.01 14.31
C THR A 43 7.64 -4.29 13.02
N LEU A 44 6.84 -4.54 11.98
CA LEU A 44 6.86 -3.74 10.75
C LEU A 44 6.06 -2.46 11.00
N GLN A 45 6.55 -1.33 10.50
CA GLN A 45 5.94 -0.02 10.75
C GLN A 45 5.93 0.85 9.50
N TRP A 46 4.85 1.64 9.33
CA TRP A 46 4.65 2.53 8.19
C TRP A 46 4.02 3.83 8.65
N ALA A 47 4.65 4.96 8.32
CA ALA A 47 4.12 6.27 8.69
C ALA A 47 2.99 6.68 7.75
N THR A 48 3.21 6.48 6.45
CA THR A 48 2.29 6.87 5.39
C THR A 48 1.68 5.67 4.67
N TYR A 49 0.52 5.88 4.03
CA TYR A 49 -0.08 4.87 3.16
C TYR A 49 0.84 4.47 2.00
N ARG A 50 1.68 5.41 1.53
CA ARG A 50 2.67 5.15 0.48
C ARG A 50 3.79 4.24 0.96
N ASP A 51 4.30 4.39 2.20
CA ASP A 51 5.33 3.48 2.75
C ASP A 51 4.84 2.02 2.72
N ALA A 52 3.58 1.80 3.13
CA ALA A 52 2.96 0.49 3.14
C ALA A 52 2.78 -0.08 1.71
N SER A 53 2.30 0.75 0.78
CA SER A 53 2.14 0.36 -0.63
C SER A 53 3.49 0.12 -1.33
N ASP A 54 4.52 0.86 -0.94
CA ASP A 54 5.89 0.69 -1.40
C ASP A 54 6.46 -0.66 -1.02
N GLN A 55 6.36 -1.04 0.26
CA GLN A 55 6.78 -2.36 0.72
C GLN A 55 5.92 -3.49 0.13
N CYS A 56 4.60 -3.29 0.00
CA CYS A 56 3.72 -4.25 -0.66
C CYS A 56 4.19 -4.57 -2.08
N SER A 57 4.55 -3.55 -2.85
CA SER A 57 5.03 -3.73 -4.23
C SER A 57 6.41 -4.38 -4.28
N LEU A 58 7.35 -3.94 -3.43
CA LEU A 58 8.70 -4.52 -3.33
C LEU A 58 8.66 -5.99 -2.89
N SER A 59 7.72 -6.38 -2.02
CA SER A 59 7.55 -7.77 -1.59
C SER A 59 7.35 -8.74 -2.76
N ARG A 60 6.76 -8.28 -3.86
CA ARG A 60 6.54 -9.09 -5.07
C ARG A 60 7.85 -9.37 -5.80
N ILE A 61 8.77 -8.42 -5.79
CA ILE A 61 10.11 -8.56 -6.38
C ILE A 61 10.96 -9.48 -5.49
N TRP A 62 10.96 -9.24 -4.18
CA TRP A 62 11.69 -10.08 -3.22
C TRP A 62 11.19 -11.52 -3.21
N GLY A 63 9.88 -11.73 -3.37
CA GLY A 63 9.28 -13.05 -3.53
C GLY A 63 9.47 -13.69 -4.90
N GLY A 64 10.14 -13.02 -5.86
CA GLY A 64 10.46 -13.57 -7.17
C GLY A 64 9.29 -13.70 -8.15
N ILE A 65 8.19 -12.97 -7.93
CA ILE A 65 6.93 -13.08 -8.69
C ILE A 65 6.56 -11.82 -9.46
N HIS A 66 7.41 -10.78 -9.45
CA HIS A 66 7.35 -9.65 -10.39
C HIS A 66 8.76 -9.23 -10.82
N PRO A 67 8.97 -8.86 -12.11
CA PRO A 67 10.22 -8.28 -12.56
C PRO A 67 10.36 -6.83 -12.07
N PRO A 68 11.58 -6.34 -11.75
CA PRO A 68 11.79 -4.96 -11.32
C PRO A 68 11.33 -3.90 -12.34
N ALA A 69 11.29 -4.25 -13.63
CA ALA A 69 10.85 -3.36 -14.70
C ALA A 69 9.38 -2.91 -14.55
N ASP A 70 8.55 -3.68 -13.84
CA ASP A 70 7.13 -3.37 -13.66
C ASP A 70 6.86 -2.41 -12.50
N ASP A 71 7.84 -2.22 -11.59
CA ASP A 71 7.59 -1.52 -10.31
C ASP A 71 7.26 -0.04 -10.51
N ILE A 72 8.21 0.74 -11.03
CA ILE A 72 8.03 2.19 -11.21
C ILE A 72 6.87 2.51 -12.16
N PRO A 73 6.73 1.87 -13.34
CA PRO A 73 5.56 2.09 -14.19
C PRO A 73 4.24 1.77 -13.48
N GLY A 74 4.17 0.65 -12.77
CA GLY A 74 2.96 0.26 -12.01
C GLY A 74 2.64 1.23 -10.88
N ARG A 75 3.64 1.81 -10.21
CA ARG A 75 3.45 2.87 -9.20
C ARG A 75 2.85 4.13 -9.82
N LEU A 76 3.42 4.60 -10.93
CA LEU A 76 2.96 5.80 -11.63
C LEU A 76 1.51 5.67 -12.12
N ILE A 77 1.17 4.51 -12.69
CA ILE A 77 -0.21 4.20 -13.10
C ILE A 77 -1.14 4.23 -11.89
N GLY A 78 -0.73 3.64 -10.77
CA GLY A 78 -1.51 3.63 -9.54
C GLY A 78 -1.81 5.03 -9.00
N ILE A 79 -0.86 5.97 -9.10
CA ILE A 79 -1.08 7.37 -8.68
C ILE A 79 -2.24 7.98 -9.47
N SER A 80 -2.24 7.84 -10.80
CA SER A 80 -3.32 8.35 -11.65
C SER A 80 -4.65 7.67 -11.32
N ILE A 81 -4.69 6.33 -11.34
CA ILE A 81 -5.93 5.56 -11.16
C ILE A 81 -6.55 5.85 -9.79
N GLY A 82 -5.76 5.97 -8.72
CA GLY A 82 -6.28 6.22 -7.38
C GLY A 82 -6.99 7.57 -7.28
N GLN A 83 -6.40 8.63 -7.86
CA GLN A 83 -7.02 9.95 -7.92
C GLN A 83 -8.27 9.97 -8.80
N ASP A 84 -8.18 9.36 -9.99
CA ASP A 84 -9.29 9.28 -10.95
C ASP A 84 -10.48 8.51 -10.35
N ALA A 85 -10.22 7.39 -9.68
CA ALA A 85 -11.26 6.58 -9.04
C ALA A 85 -11.94 7.31 -7.88
N PHE A 86 -11.18 7.98 -7.01
CA PHE A 86 -11.74 8.76 -5.91
C PHE A 86 -12.61 9.93 -6.42
N ASN A 87 -12.12 10.65 -7.44
CA ASN A 87 -12.87 11.74 -8.06
C ASN A 87 -14.16 11.24 -8.72
N LEU A 88 -14.10 10.11 -9.43
CA LEU A 88 -15.30 9.50 -10.02
C LEU A 88 -16.31 9.09 -8.95
N ALA A 89 -15.84 8.49 -7.85
CA ALA A 89 -16.71 8.14 -6.73
C ALA A 89 -17.42 9.38 -6.15
N ASN A 90 -16.70 10.49 -5.95
CA ASN A 90 -17.32 11.74 -5.49
C ASN A 90 -18.37 12.26 -6.47
N GLN A 91 -18.13 12.18 -7.79
CA GLN A 91 -19.12 12.59 -8.77
C GLN A 91 -20.42 11.78 -8.66
N TYR A 92 -20.34 10.47 -8.38
CA TYR A 92 -21.53 9.66 -8.09
C TYR A 92 -22.23 10.10 -6.79
N PHE A 93 -21.47 10.34 -5.72
CA PHE A 93 -22.05 10.79 -4.44
C PHE A 93 -22.68 12.18 -4.50
N ASP A 94 -22.14 13.06 -5.34
CA ASP A 94 -22.66 14.40 -5.57
C ASP A 94 -23.82 14.43 -6.59
N GLY A 95 -24.17 13.27 -7.19
CA GLY A 95 -25.22 13.17 -8.19
C GLY A 95 -24.88 13.86 -9.52
N LEU A 96 -23.60 13.95 -9.86
CA LEU A 96 -23.09 14.57 -11.09
C LEU A 96 -22.94 13.56 -12.24
N VAL A 97 -23.09 12.27 -11.96
CA VAL A 97 -23.05 11.16 -12.93
C VAL A 97 -24.30 10.31 -12.73
N ASP A 98 -24.99 10.03 -13.85
CA ASP A 98 -26.22 9.24 -13.91
C ASP A 98 -25.99 7.72 -13.80
#